data_AF-A0A0B0CVZ9-F1
#
_entry.id   AF-A0A0B0CVZ9-F1
#
_cell.length_a   1.000
_cell.length_b   1.000
_cell.length_c   1.000
_cell.angle_alpha   90.00
_cell.angle_beta   90.00
_cell.angle_gamma   90.00
#
_symmetry.space_group_name_H-M   'P 1'
#
loop_
_entity.id
_entity.type
_entity.pdbx_description
1 polymer ?
#
loop_
_entity_poly.entity_id
_entity_poly.type
_entity_poly.pdbx_seq_one_letter_code
_entity_poly.pdbx_strand_id
1 'polypeptide(L)'
;MKNVTAVFWNAVTLCSVFVIWGVVAPANLESVSSTVTTYISDTFGWYYLLLVAFIFVFCVYLIFSRFGHLRLGKEVEKPDFNLPTWFAMLFSAGMGMGMVFWTTAEPISHAFKSSPSAELGSDQAIKDSLQYSFFHWGVSAWAIYGIVALVLAYFKFHKGYPGLVSATLVPLFGEERMNGLSGKLVDTLAVFATVVGVAATLGFGSAQINQGLSFLFNTPSNFGFQLIILGVATVLFIASAYSGIHKGIKYLSNINMGLGFFLLLLLFVVGPTLHILNMFT
;
A
#
# COMPACT_ATOMS: atom_id res chain seq x y z
N MET A 1 -31.20 -9.92 3.46
CA MET A 1 -29.82 -9.72 2.97
C MET A 1 -29.91 -8.97 1.67
N LYS A 2 -29.43 -7.72 1.59
CA LYS A 2 -29.51 -6.89 0.38
C LYS A 2 -28.75 -7.58 -0.76
N ASN A 3 -29.33 -7.59 -1.95
CA ASN A 3 -28.80 -8.26 -3.14
C ASN A 3 -27.34 -7.91 -3.37
N VAL A 4 -26.49 -8.93 -3.34
CA VAL A 4 -25.06 -8.84 -3.60
C VAL A 4 -24.85 -8.44 -5.07
N THR A 5 -23.97 -7.46 -5.35
CA THR A 5 -23.81 -6.89 -6.69
C THR A 5 -23.04 -7.82 -7.64
N ALA A 6 -23.18 -7.63 -8.95
CA ALA A 6 -22.39 -8.37 -9.94
C ALA A 6 -20.88 -8.17 -9.76
N VAL A 7 -20.45 -6.97 -9.34
CA VAL A 7 -19.04 -6.66 -9.04
C VAL A 7 -18.49 -7.57 -7.94
N PHE A 8 -19.26 -7.82 -6.89
CA PHE A 8 -18.85 -8.74 -5.83
C PHE A 8 -18.61 -10.15 -6.37
N TRP A 9 -19.57 -10.71 -7.12
CA TRP A 9 -19.43 -12.07 -7.65
C TRP A 9 -18.28 -12.20 -8.64
N ASN A 10 -18.09 -11.19 -9.50
CA ASN A 10 -16.95 -11.15 -10.41
C ASN A 10 -15.62 -11.13 -9.66
N ALA A 11 -15.49 -10.26 -8.65
CA ALA A 11 -14.28 -10.14 -7.86
C ALA A 11 -13.99 -11.42 -7.06
N VAL A 12 -15.00 -12.00 -6.39
CA VAL A 12 -14.84 -13.26 -5.66
C VAL A 12 -14.44 -14.40 -6.59
N THR A 13 -15.05 -14.48 -7.78
CA THR A 13 -14.69 -15.50 -8.77
C THR A 13 -13.25 -15.34 -9.22
N LEU A 14 -12.84 -14.12 -9.58
CA LEU A 14 -11.48 -13.83 -10.04
C LEU A 14 -10.43 -14.12 -8.94
N CYS A 15 -10.69 -13.66 -7.71
CA CYS A 15 -9.83 -13.98 -6.56
C CYS A 15 -9.76 -15.49 -6.30
N SER A 16 -10.88 -16.19 -6.35
CA SER A 16 -10.93 -17.63 -6.09
C SER A 16 -10.15 -18.42 -7.15
N VAL A 17 -10.28 -18.06 -8.43
CA VAL A 17 -9.50 -18.67 -9.51
C VAL A 17 -8.00 -18.47 -9.26
N PHE A 18 -7.57 -17.27 -8.89
CA PHE A 18 -6.17 -16.98 -8.61
C PHE A 18 -5.64 -17.75 -7.40
N VAL A 19 -6.44 -17.83 -6.32
CA VAL A 19 -6.11 -18.63 -5.13
C VAL A 19 -6.01 -20.12 -5.48
N ILE A 20 -6.97 -20.66 -6.24
CA ILE A 20 -6.95 -22.06 -6.68
C ILE A 20 -5.69 -22.35 -7.50
N TRP A 21 -5.31 -21.47 -8.43
CA TRP A 21 -4.09 -21.62 -9.20
C TRP A 21 -2.84 -21.66 -8.30
N GLY A 22 -2.75 -20.75 -7.31
CA GLY A 22 -1.65 -20.74 -6.35
C GLY A 22 -1.58 -21.98 -5.45
N VAL A 23 -2.72 -22.59 -5.12
CA VAL A 23 -2.77 -23.82 -4.31
C VAL A 23 -2.43 -25.05 -5.14
N VAL A 24 -2.97 -25.16 -6.36
CA VAL A 24 -2.84 -26.35 -7.21
C VAL A 24 -1.49 -26.41 -7.91
N ALA A 25 -0.96 -25.26 -8.37
CA ALA A 25 0.28 -25.20 -9.15
C ALA A 25 1.15 -23.99 -8.75
N PRO A 26 1.64 -23.94 -7.49
CA PRO A 26 2.41 -22.79 -6.97
C PRO A 26 3.66 -22.47 -7.79
N ALA A 27 4.44 -23.48 -8.18
CA ALA A 27 5.65 -23.28 -8.99
C ALA A 27 5.34 -22.74 -10.39
N ASN A 28 4.19 -23.12 -10.96
CA ASN A 28 3.74 -22.58 -12.24
C ASN A 28 3.29 -21.12 -12.10
N LEU A 29 2.53 -20.79 -11.04
CA LEU A 29 2.14 -19.41 -10.76
C LEU A 29 3.36 -18.51 -10.55
N GLU A 30 4.35 -18.97 -9.77
CA GLU A 30 5.62 -18.25 -9.56
C GLU A 30 6.36 -18.01 -10.88
N SER A 31 6.53 -19.06 -11.70
CA SER A 31 7.19 -18.93 -13.00
C SER A 31 6.47 -17.95 -13.93
N VAL A 32 5.14 -18.09 -14.09
CA VAL A 32 4.37 -17.22 -14.98
C VAL A 32 4.37 -15.77 -14.48
N SER A 33 4.12 -15.57 -13.18
CA SER A 33 4.13 -14.21 -12.61
C SER A 33 5.50 -13.56 -12.72
N SER A 34 6.60 -14.28 -12.45
CA SER A 34 7.95 -13.76 -12.62
C SER A 34 8.23 -13.39 -14.07
N THR A 35 7.88 -14.24 -15.04
CA THR A 35 8.07 -13.93 -16.47
C THR A 35 7.29 -12.69 -16.88
N VAL A 36 6.03 -12.58 -16.46
CA VAL A 36 5.19 -11.41 -16.77
C VAL A 36 5.74 -10.15 -16.11
N THR A 37 6.14 -10.21 -14.84
CA THR A 37 6.74 -9.08 -14.13
C THR A 37 8.03 -8.63 -14.80
N THR A 38 8.95 -9.53 -15.12
CA THR A 38 10.19 -9.19 -15.83
C THR A 38 9.90 -8.56 -17.18
N TYR A 39 8.99 -9.14 -17.97
CA TYR A 39 8.61 -8.57 -19.26
C TYR A 39 8.06 -7.15 -19.14
N ILE A 40 7.18 -6.91 -18.16
CA ILE A 40 6.61 -5.57 -17.90
C ILE A 40 7.72 -4.61 -17.46
N SER A 41 8.60 -5.01 -16.56
CA SER A 41 9.70 -4.18 -16.07
C SER A 41 10.68 -3.80 -17.18
N ASP A 42 11.07 -4.75 -18.03
CA ASP A 42 12.04 -4.53 -19.10
C ASP A 42 11.43 -3.70 -20.25
N THR A 43 10.18 -3.95 -20.61
CA THR A 43 9.53 -3.32 -21.77
C THR A 43 8.89 -1.97 -21.42
N PHE A 44 8.27 -1.86 -20.23
CA PHE A 44 7.48 -0.70 -19.81
C PHE A 44 8.07 0.04 -18.61
N GLY A 45 9.27 -0.29 -18.14
CA GLY A 45 9.92 0.41 -17.02
C GLY A 45 10.00 1.93 -17.21
N TRP A 46 10.37 2.36 -18.42
CA TRP A 46 10.40 3.79 -18.78
C TRP A 46 9.02 4.46 -18.65
N TYR A 47 7.96 3.75 -19.02
CA TYR A 47 6.59 4.27 -18.95
C TYR A 47 6.17 4.47 -17.50
N TYR A 48 6.47 3.52 -16.62
CA TYR A 48 6.19 3.65 -15.18
C TYR A 48 6.93 4.85 -14.57
N LEU A 49 8.22 5.02 -14.90
CA LEU A 49 9.01 6.15 -14.40
C LEU A 49 8.44 7.50 -14.86
N LEU A 50 8.10 7.63 -16.15
CA LEU A 50 7.47 8.84 -16.67
C LEU A 50 6.09 9.10 -16.09
N LEU A 51 5.29 8.05 -15.87
CA LEU A 51 3.96 8.16 -15.27
C LEU A 51 4.05 8.69 -13.84
N VAL A 52 4.94 8.13 -13.02
CA VAL A 52 5.13 8.59 -11.63
C VAL A 52 5.68 10.01 -11.60
N ALA A 53 6.65 10.34 -12.46
CA ALA A 53 7.17 11.70 -12.58
C ALA A 53 6.07 12.70 -12.99
N PHE A 54 5.23 12.33 -13.96
CA PHE A 54 4.08 13.14 -14.38
C PHE A 54 3.09 13.34 -13.25
N ILE A 55 2.70 12.28 -12.53
CA ILE A 55 1.78 12.37 -11.40
C ILE A 55 2.36 13.29 -10.32
N PHE A 56 3.65 13.15 -10.01
CA PHE A 56 4.31 14.02 -9.03
C PHE A 56 4.27 15.49 -9.45
N VAL A 57 4.68 15.82 -10.68
CA VAL A 57 4.63 17.18 -11.21
C VAL A 57 3.20 17.71 -11.26
N PHE A 58 2.23 16.87 -11.60
CA PHE A 58 0.82 17.23 -11.61
C PHE A 58 0.28 17.55 -10.21
N CYS A 59 0.63 16.76 -9.19
CA CYS A 59 0.31 17.07 -7.80
C CYS A 59 0.91 18.40 -7.35
N VAL A 60 2.19 18.67 -7.70
CA VAL A 60 2.84 19.96 -7.43
C VAL A 60 2.12 21.10 -8.13
N TYR A 61 1.77 20.94 -9.40
CA TYR A 61 0.98 21.92 -10.14
C TYR A 61 -0.35 22.23 -9.44
N LEU A 62 -1.07 21.20 -8.98
CA LEU A 62 -2.36 21.39 -8.31
C LEU A 62 -2.24 22.24 -7.05
N ILE A 63 -1.17 22.06 -6.26
CA ILE A 63 -0.89 22.82 -5.03
C ILE A 63 -0.77 24.33 -5.33
N PHE A 64 -0.06 24.70 -6.40
CA PHE A 64 0.18 26.11 -6.75
C PHE A 64 -0.83 26.70 -7.74
N SER A 65 -1.68 25.87 -8.34
CA SER A 65 -2.72 26.30 -9.25
C SER A 65 -3.95 26.86 -8.53
N ARG A 66 -4.87 27.46 -9.30
CA ARG A 66 -6.20 27.86 -8.81
C ARG A 66 -7.01 26.73 -8.16
N PHE A 67 -6.68 25.46 -8.45
CA PHE A 67 -7.40 24.31 -7.92
C PHE A 67 -7.00 23.98 -6.48
N GLY A 68 -5.86 24.47 -5.98
CA GLY A 68 -5.42 24.26 -4.60
C GLY A 68 -6.36 24.88 -3.55
N HIS A 69 -7.18 25.85 -3.95
CA HIS A 69 -8.19 26.47 -3.08
C HIS A 69 -9.56 25.77 -3.12
N LEU A 70 -9.72 24.74 -3.96
CA LEU A 70 -10.99 24.03 -4.10
C LEU A 70 -11.23 23.14 -2.88
N ARG A 71 -12.39 23.30 -2.25
CA ARG A 71 -12.80 22.49 -1.09
C ARG A 71 -13.32 21.13 -1.55
N LEU A 72 -12.77 20.06 -0.97
CA LEU A 72 -13.20 18.67 -1.21
C LEU A 72 -14.42 18.32 -0.35
N GLY A 73 -15.54 18.97 -0.66
CA GLY A 73 -16.81 18.90 0.05
C GLY A 73 -17.75 19.98 -0.47
N LYS A 74 -18.84 20.24 0.25
CA LYS A 74 -19.73 21.37 -0.03
C LYS A 74 -19.04 22.69 0.37
N GLU A 75 -19.41 23.80 -0.26
CA GLU A 75 -18.72 25.09 -0.06
C GLU A 75 -18.66 25.54 1.42
N VAL A 76 -19.69 25.23 2.19
CA VAL A 76 -19.85 25.65 3.60
C VAL A 76 -19.40 24.57 4.60
N GLU A 77 -19.00 23.38 4.13
CA GLU A 77 -18.54 22.31 5.01
C GLU A 77 -17.19 22.64 5.66
N LYS A 78 -17.04 22.20 6.90
CA LYS A 78 -15.78 22.27 7.67
C LYS A 78 -15.18 20.88 7.76
N PRO A 79 -13.85 20.74 7.89
CA PRO A 79 -13.23 19.44 8.11
C PRO A 79 -13.78 18.73 9.35
N ASP A 80 -14.10 17.44 9.23
CA ASP A 80 -14.56 16.61 10.35
C ASP A 80 -13.49 16.43 11.44
N PHE A 81 -12.22 16.50 11.03
CA PHE A 81 -11.05 16.34 11.90
C PHE A 81 -10.17 17.58 11.85
N ASN A 82 -9.62 17.97 12.99
CA ASN A 82 -8.59 19.01 13.02
C ASN A 82 -7.29 18.52 12.35
N LEU A 83 -6.43 19.47 11.96
CA LEU A 83 -5.23 19.19 11.17
C LEU A 83 -4.27 18.18 11.83
N PRO A 84 -3.94 18.26 13.15
CA PRO A 84 -3.07 17.27 13.78
C PRO A 84 -3.67 15.86 13.79
N THR A 85 -4.98 15.73 14.07
CA THR A 85 -5.66 14.42 14.06
C THR A 85 -5.66 13.84 12.65
N TRP A 86 -5.92 14.66 11.63
CA TRP A 86 -5.90 14.23 10.24
C TRP A 86 -4.50 13.76 9.80
N PHE A 87 -3.44 14.49 10.16
CA PHE A 87 -2.07 14.05 9.90
C PHE A 87 -1.74 12.72 10.58
N ALA A 88 -2.11 12.54 11.85
CA ALA A 88 -1.90 11.28 12.56
C ALA A 88 -2.62 10.10 11.89
N MET A 89 -3.86 10.32 11.42
CA MET A 89 -4.62 9.32 10.68
C MET A 89 -3.97 8.96 9.34
N LEU A 90 -3.40 9.93 8.62
CA LEU A 90 -2.70 9.70 7.37
C LEU A 90 -1.50 8.76 7.54
N PHE A 91 -0.64 9.03 8.53
CA PHE A 91 0.51 8.17 8.82
C PHE A 91 0.07 6.80 9.31
N SER A 92 -0.97 6.71 10.13
CA SER A 92 -1.43 5.42 10.61
C SER A 92 -2.05 4.55 9.52
N ALA A 93 -2.73 5.14 8.54
CA ALA A 93 -3.27 4.43 7.39
C ALA A 93 -2.19 4.04 6.38
N GLY A 94 -1.15 4.87 6.20
CA GLY A 94 -0.09 4.63 5.22
C GLY A 94 1.04 3.71 5.71
N MET A 95 1.30 3.65 7.01
CA MET A 95 2.31 2.76 7.59
C MET A 95 1.80 1.31 7.71
N GLY A 96 1.83 0.58 6.61
CA GLY A 96 1.51 -0.85 6.56
C GLY A 96 2.68 -1.75 6.99
N MET A 97 2.41 -3.06 7.19
CA MET A 97 3.47 -4.06 7.48
C MET A 97 4.56 -4.09 6.42
N GLY A 98 4.23 -3.77 5.17
CA GLY A 98 5.20 -3.68 4.08
C GLY A 98 6.31 -2.66 4.36
N MET A 99 5.99 -1.53 5.01
CA MET A 99 7.00 -0.53 5.38
C MET A 99 7.98 -1.11 6.40
N VAL A 100 7.49 -1.74 7.47
CA VAL A 100 8.38 -2.33 8.50
C VAL A 100 9.28 -3.42 7.92
N PHE A 101 8.78 -4.22 6.97
CA PHE A 101 9.59 -5.23 6.30
C PHE A 101 10.65 -4.62 5.37
N TRP A 102 10.21 -3.79 4.43
CA TRP A 102 11.06 -3.31 3.33
C TRP A 102 12.01 -2.19 3.75
N THR A 103 11.65 -1.33 4.70
CA THR A 103 12.56 -0.27 5.18
C THR A 103 13.86 -0.79 5.80
N THR A 104 13.89 -2.06 6.23
CA THR A 104 15.13 -2.74 6.65
C THR A 104 15.68 -3.64 5.55
N ALA A 105 14.83 -4.45 4.92
CA ALA A 105 15.27 -5.43 3.92
C ALA A 105 15.85 -4.78 2.64
N GLU A 106 15.24 -3.68 2.19
CA GLU A 106 15.59 -3.03 0.93
C GLU A 106 16.96 -2.33 0.97
N PRO A 107 17.29 -1.47 1.96
CA PRO A 107 18.64 -0.90 2.04
C PRO A 107 19.72 -1.98 2.15
N ILE A 108 19.49 -3.03 2.95
CA ILE A 108 20.45 -4.14 3.09
C ILE A 108 20.60 -4.87 1.75
N SER A 109 19.51 -5.10 1.03
CA SER A 109 19.56 -5.73 -0.29
C SER A 109 20.33 -4.89 -1.29
N HIS A 110 20.03 -3.60 -1.41
CA HIS A 110 20.75 -2.70 -2.31
C HIS A 110 22.22 -2.54 -1.92
N ALA A 111 22.57 -2.53 -0.64
CA ALA A 111 23.96 -2.40 -0.23
C ALA A 111 24.76 -3.69 -0.49
N PHE A 112 24.19 -4.89 -0.22
CA PHE A 112 24.98 -6.12 -0.09
C PHE A 112 24.56 -7.28 -1.00
N LYS A 113 23.44 -7.20 -1.72
CA LYS A 113 22.95 -8.28 -2.59
C LYS A 113 22.76 -7.86 -4.05
N SER A 114 22.18 -6.69 -4.27
CA SER A 114 21.80 -6.20 -5.60
C SER A 114 21.94 -4.69 -5.65
N SER A 115 23.18 -4.21 -5.68
CA SER A 115 23.48 -2.79 -5.78
C SER A 115 23.10 -2.24 -7.16
N PRO A 116 22.41 -1.09 -7.22
CA PRO A 116 22.00 -0.48 -8.48
C PRO A 116 23.18 -0.05 -9.36
N SER A 117 24.23 0.50 -8.76
CA SER A 117 25.29 1.23 -9.49
C SER A 117 26.71 1.02 -8.96
N ALA A 118 26.88 0.49 -7.76
CA ALA A 118 28.18 0.40 -7.08
C ALA A 118 28.56 -1.05 -6.72
N GLU A 119 29.83 -1.28 -6.42
CA GLU A 119 30.29 -2.59 -5.91
C GLU A 119 29.61 -2.94 -4.58
N LEU A 120 29.16 -4.19 -4.43
CA LEU A 120 28.46 -4.66 -3.24
C LEU A 120 29.30 -4.42 -1.97
N GLY A 121 28.68 -3.82 -0.95
CA GLY A 121 29.31 -3.52 0.33
C GLY A 121 30.25 -2.31 0.34
N SER A 122 30.45 -1.64 -0.80
CA SER A 122 31.21 -0.38 -0.84
C SER A 122 30.46 0.78 -0.17
N ASP A 123 31.19 1.81 0.26
CA ASP A 123 30.59 3.04 0.81
C ASP A 123 29.57 3.67 -0.15
N GLN A 124 29.83 3.58 -1.46
CA GLN A 124 28.91 4.07 -2.46
C GLN A 124 27.63 3.22 -2.52
N ALA A 125 27.73 1.90 -2.44
CA ALA A 125 26.55 1.02 -2.41
C ALA A 125 25.67 1.29 -1.17
N ILE A 126 26.28 1.59 -0.03
CA ILE A 126 25.54 1.98 1.19
C ILE A 126 24.80 3.31 0.96
N LYS A 127 25.44 4.32 0.37
CA LYS A 127 24.80 5.60 0.05
C LYS A 127 23.66 5.43 -0.97
N ASP A 128 23.92 4.72 -2.06
CA ASP A 128 22.93 4.44 -3.10
C ASP A 128 21.73 3.69 -2.50
N SER A 129 21.97 2.72 -1.61
CA SER A 129 20.89 1.94 -0.97
C SER A 129 19.88 2.81 -0.25
N LEU A 130 20.33 3.83 0.48
CA LEU A 130 19.45 4.76 1.18
C LEU A 130 18.79 5.74 0.22
N GLN A 131 19.51 6.23 -0.79
CA GLN A 131 18.96 7.11 -1.81
C GLN A 131 17.78 6.46 -2.55
N TYR A 132 17.94 5.22 -3.02
CA TYR A 132 16.86 4.49 -3.69
C TYR A 132 15.72 4.13 -2.74
N SER A 133 16.02 3.74 -1.51
CA SER A 133 14.97 3.45 -0.52
C SER A 133 14.14 4.70 -0.20
N PHE A 134 14.77 5.87 -0.04
CA PHE A 134 14.05 7.13 0.12
C PHE A 134 13.28 7.53 -1.14
N PHE A 135 13.79 7.22 -2.33
CA PHE A 135 13.06 7.44 -3.56
C PHE A 135 11.81 6.56 -3.66
N HIS A 136 11.86 5.28 -3.27
CA HIS A 136 10.72 4.36 -3.34
C HIS A 136 9.66 4.61 -2.26
N TRP A 137 10.08 5.01 -1.05
CA TRP A 137 9.18 5.23 0.09
C TRP A 137 8.86 6.71 0.36
N GLY A 138 9.43 7.61 -0.44
CA GLY A 138 9.27 9.05 -0.32
C GLY A 138 8.08 9.61 -1.11
N VAL A 139 8.22 10.86 -1.52
CA VAL A 139 7.12 11.66 -2.10
C VAL A 139 6.53 11.09 -3.39
N SER A 140 7.28 10.29 -4.14
CA SER A 140 6.85 9.65 -5.39
C SER A 140 5.70 8.68 -5.15
N ALA A 141 5.81 7.78 -4.17
CA ALA A 141 4.76 6.83 -3.79
C ALA A 141 3.53 7.56 -3.23
N TRP A 142 3.76 8.56 -2.39
CA TRP A 142 2.68 9.37 -1.82
C TRP A 142 1.94 10.22 -2.86
N ALA A 143 2.59 10.63 -3.95
CA ALA A 143 1.92 11.34 -5.04
C ALA A 143 0.86 10.47 -5.73
N ILE A 144 1.14 9.18 -5.91
CA ILE A 144 0.17 8.21 -6.47
C ILE A 144 -1.05 8.09 -5.56
N TYR A 145 -0.85 7.95 -4.25
CA TYR A 145 -1.96 7.96 -3.30
C TYR A 145 -2.70 9.29 -3.29
N GLY A 146 -1.97 10.40 -3.35
CA GLY A 146 -2.52 11.75 -3.38
C GLY A 146 -3.46 11.97 -4.54
N ILE A 147 -3.08 11.59 -5.76
CA ILE A 147 -3.93 11.79 -6.94
C ILE A 147 -5.17 10.90 -6.90
N VAL A 148 -5.06 9.63 -6.51
CA VAL A 148 -6.20 8.72 -6.42
C VAL A 148 -7.17 9.17 -5.31
N ALA A 149 -6.65 9.54 -4.14
CA ALA A 149 -7.45 10.08 -3.04
C ALA A 149 -8.14 11.38 -3.44
N LEU A 150 -7.46 12.27 -4.15
CA LEU A 150 -8.03 13.52 -4.65
C LEU A 150 -9.18 13.27 -5.62
N VAL A 151 -9.00 12.38 -6.59
CA VAL A 151 -10.04 12.03 -7.58
C VAL A 151 -11.27 11.47 -6.88
N LEU A 152 -11.10 10.49 -5.98
CA LEU A 152 -12.21 9.91 -5.23
C LEU A 152 -12.89 10.94 -4.32
N ALA A 153 -12.12 11.75 -3.59
CA ALA A 153 -12.66 12.76 -2.70
C ALA A 153 -13.42 13.86 -3.46
N TYR A 154 -12.89 14.32 -4.59
CA TYR A 154 -13.54 15.30 -5.44
C TYR A 154 -14.88 14.77 -5.96
N PHE A 155 -14.91 13.61 -6.61
CA PHE A 155 -16.16 13.12 -7.19
C PHE A 155 -17.18 12.74 -6.11
N LYS A 156 -16.75 12.10 -5.02
CA LYS A 156 -17.66 11.70 -3.96
C LYS A 156 -18.18 12.88 -3.13
N PHE A 157 -17.30 13.70 -2.60
CA PHE A 157 -17.67 14.73 -1.62
C PHE A 157 -18.00 16.08 -2.26
N HIS A 158 -17.32 16.45 -3.34
CA HIS A 158 -17.58 17.72 -4.02
C HIS A 158 -18.66 17.59 -5.12
N LYS A 159 -18.67 16.48 -5.89
CA LYS A 159 -19.68 16.25 -6.96
C LYS A 159 -20.86 15.35 -6.56
N GLY A 160 -20.81 14.69 -5.40
CA GLY A 160 -21.89 13.83 -4.92
C GLY A 160 -22.04 12.50 -5.65
N TYR A 161 -21.00 12.05 -6.35
CA TYR A 161 -21.01 10.76 -7.05
C TYR A 161 -20.96 9.59 -6.06
N PRO A 162 -21.38 8.38 -6.48
CA PRO A 162 -21.11 7.16 -5.73
C PRO A 162 -19.60 6.99 -5.48
N GLY A 163 -19.23 6.37 -4.35
CA GLY A 163 -17.84 6.07 -4.01
C GLY A 163 -17.25 4.89 -4.80
N LEU A 164 -17.42 4.89 -6.11
CA LEU A 164 -16.95 3.87 -7.06
C LEU A 164 -15.84 4.45 -7.93
N VAL A 165 -14.89 3.61 -8.36
CA VAL A 165 -13.82 4.04 -9.28
C VAL A 165 -14.41 4.30 -10.67
N SER A 166 -15.37 3.49 -11.10
CA SER A 166 -16.11 3.72 -12.35
C SER A 166 -16.81 5.09 -12.38
N ALA A 167 -17.36 5.53 -11.26
CA ALA A 167 -18.06 6.82 -11.17
C ALA A 167 -17.12 8.00 -11.47
N THR A 168 -15.85 7.93 -11.06
CA THR A 168 -14.88 9.00 -11.33
C THR A 168 -14.53 9.13 -12.81
N LEU A 169 -14.86 8.12 -13.62
CA LEU A 169 -14.59 8.08 -15.05
C LEU A 169 -15.81 8.51 -15.91
N VAL A 170 -16.96 8.77 -15.29
CA VAL A 170 -18.17 9.27 -15.98
C VAL A 170 -17.91 10.50 -16.84
N PRO A 171 -17.15 11.53 -16.42
CA PRO A 171 -16.90 12.70 -17.26
C PRO A 171 -16.11 12.40 -18.54
N LEU A 172 -15.39 11.29 -18.60
CA LEU A 172 -14.58 10.89 -19.75
C LEU A 172 -15.33 9.95 -20.69
N PHE A 173 -16.13 9.03 -20.13
CA PHE A 173 -16.74 7.94 -20.91
C PHE A 173 -18.28 7.93 -20.90
N GLY A 174 -18.90 8.84 -20.16
CA GLY A 174 -20.36 8.97 -20.04
C GLY A 174 -20.99 8.02 -19.01
N GLU A 175 -22.19 8.39 -18.55
CA GLU A 175 -22.94 7.64 -17.54
C GLU A 175 -23.34 6.24 -18.03
N GLU A 176 -23.79 6.10 -19.27
CA GLU A 176 -24.24 4.82 -19.81
C GLU A 176 -23.15 3.74 -19.75
N ARG A 177 -21.91 4.09 -20.16
CA ARG A 177 -20.80 3.14 -20.15
C ARG A 177 -20.35 2.79 -18.73
N MET A 178 -20.30 3.77 -17.83
CA MET A 178 -19.83 3.58 -16.46
C MET A 178 -20.89 2.96 -15.54
N ASN A 179 -22.17 3.07 -15.86
CA ASN A 179 -23.22 2.30 -15.19
C ASN A 179 -23.43 0.90 -15.82
N GLY A 180 -22.91 0.70 -17.04
CA GLY A 180 -22.97 -0.54 -17.81
C GLY A 180 -21.85 -1.54 -17.49
N LEU A 181 -21.49 -2.35 -18.49
CA LEU A 181 -20.49 -3.42 -18.34
C LEU A 181 -19.09 -2.86 -18.07
N SER A 182 -18.69 -1.79 -18.75
CA SER A 182 -17.35 -1.22 -18.63
C SER A 182 -17.07 -0.70 -17.22
N GLY A 183 -18.03 -0.02 -16.59
CA GLY A 183 -17.87 0.41 -15.21
C GLY A 183 -17.81 -0.74 -14.21
N LYS A 184 -18.64 -1.78 -14.40
CA LYS A 184 -18.55 -3.01 -13.59
C LYS A 184 -17.18 -3.68 -13.71
N LEU A 185 -16.58 -3.69 -14.90
CA LEU A 185 -15.21 -4.20 -15.11
C LEU A 185 -14.17 -3.36 -14.36
N VAL A 186 -14.24 -2.04 -14.47
CA VAL A 186 -13.35 -1.11 -13.74
C VAL A 186 -13.43 -1.34 -12.22
N ASP A 187 -14.65 -1.39 -11.67
CA ASP A 187 -14.84 -1.60 -10.24
C ASP A 187 -14.39 -3.00 -9.81
N THR A 188 -14.59 -4.03 -10.65
CA THR A 188 -14.10 -5.39 -10.39
C THR A 188 -12.58 -5.42 -10.33
N LEU A 189 -11.89 -4.77 -11.29
CA LEU A 189 -10.44 -4.67 -11.32
C LEU A 189 -9.90 -3.88 -10.12
N ALA A 190 -10.59 -2.80 -9.71
CA ALA A 190 -10.21 -2.03 -8.53
C ALA A 190 -10.30 -2.86 -7.24
N VAL A 191 -11.37 -3.63 -7.07
CA VAL A 191 -11.52 -4.56 -5.93
C VAL A 191 -10.44 -5.64 -5.99
N PHE A 192 -10.23 -6.28 -7.14
CA PHE A 192 -9.21 -7.31 -7.31
C PHE A 192 -7.80 -6.80 -7.00
N ALA A 193 -7.41 -5.65 -7.54
CA ALA A 193 -6.12 -5.02 -7.27
C ALA A 193 -5.94 -4.69 -5.78
N THR A 194 -7.00 -4.22 -5.12
CA THR A 194 -6.98 -3.96 -3.68
C THR A 194 -6.77 -5.24 -2.88
N VAL A 195 -7.49 -6.32 -3.20
CA VAL A 195 -7.36 -7.61 -2.52
C VAL A 195 -5.96 -8.20 -2.70
N VAL A 196 -5.42 -8.19 -3.91
CA VAL A 196 -4.07 -8.70 -4.20
C VAL A 196 -2.99 -7.88 -3.48
N GLY A 197 -3.09 -6.54 -3.49
CA GLY A 197 -2.14 -5.67 -2.78
C GLY A 197 -2.15 -5.87 -1.27
N VAL A 198 -3.34 -6.03 -0.67
CA VAL A 198 -3.48 -6.34 0.76
C VAL A 198 -2.93 -7.74 1.06
N ALA A 199 -3.22 -8.73 0.22
CA ALA A 199 -2.74 -10.11 0.40
C ALA A 199 -1.20 -10.20 0.41
N ALA A 200 -0.52 -9.48 -0.50
CA ALA A 200 0.95 -9.43 -0.51
C ALA A 200 1.52 -8.88 0.80
N THR A 201 0.94 -7.79 1.31
CA THR A 201 1.36 -7.17 2.58
C THR A 201 1.12 -8.09 3.78
N LEU A 202 -0.01 -8.80 3.82
CA LEU A 202 -0.29 -9.81 4.85
C LEU A 202 0.68 -10.99 4.77
N GLY A 203 1.06 -11.40 3.56
CA GLY A 203 2.06 -12.42 3.30
C GLY A 203 3.40 -12.07 3.96
N PHE A 204 3.98 -10.90 3.64
CA PHE A 204 5.23 -10.43 4.25
C PHE A 204 5.12 -10.30 5.77
N GLY A 205 4.01 -9.74 6.27
CA GLY A 205 3.79 -9.58 7.70
C GLY A 205 3.77 -10.91 8.45
N SER A 206 3.08 -11.92 7.92
CA SER A 206 3.04 -13.25 8.52
C SER A 206 4.40 -13.95 8.51
N ALA A 207 5.17 -13.81 7.43
CA ALA A 207 6.53 -14.34 7.35
C ALA A 207 7.46 -13.66 8.37
N GLN A 208 7.34 -12.34 8.55
CA GLN A 208 8.12 -11.59 9.52
C GLN A 208 7.79 -11.99 10.97
N ILE A 209 6.51 -12.17 11.30
CA ILE A 209 6.08 -12.67 12.62
C ILE A 209 6.61 -14.09 12.85
N ASN A 210 6.50 -14.97 11.85
CA ASN A 210 7.01 -16.33 11.93
C ASN A 210 8.50 -16.36 12.28
N GLN A 211 9.30 -15.59 11.56
CA GLN A 211 10.74 -15.49 11.80
C GLN A 211 11.07 -14.83 13.15
N GLY A 212 10.32 -13.81 13.56
CA GLY A 212 10.49 -13.18 14.87
C GLY A 212 10.20 -14.13 16.03
N LEU A 213 9.12 -14.91 15.95
CA LEU A 213 8.79 -15.93 16.94
C LEU A 213 9.82 -17.05 16.96
N SER A 214 10.28 -17.49 15.79
CA SER A 214 11.32 -18.51 15.69
C SER A 214 12.62 -18.03 16.34
N PHE A 215 13.03 -16.79 16.10
CA PHE A 215 14.21 -16.19 16.72
C PHE A 215 14.11 -16.06 18.24
N LEU A 216 12.96 -15.65 18.77
CA LEU A 216 12.78 -15.40 20.22
C LEU A 216 12.47 -16.65 21.03
N PHE A 217 11.72 -17.59 20.46
CA PHE A 217 11.12 -18.72 21.17
C PHE A 217 11.46 -20.08 20.58
N ASN A 218 12.32 -20.14 19.55
CA ASN A 218 12.66 -21.36 18.82
C ASN A 218 11.45 -22.11 18.26
N THR A 219 10.39 -21.39 17.88
CA THR A 219 9.22 -21.97 17.20
C THR A 219 9.57 -22.39 15.76
N PRO A 220 8.80 -23.30 15.14
CA PRO A 220 9.04 -23.69 13.75
C PRO A 220 8.91 -22.53 12.77
N SER A 221 9.86 -22.38 11.84
CA SER A 221 9.90 -21.34 10.80
C SER A 221 9.45 -21.83 9.41
N ASN A 222 8.44 -22.71 9.37
CA ASN A 222 7.93 -23.28 8.12
C ASN A 222 6.58 -22.68 7.71
N PHE A 223 6.17 -22.96 6.46
CA PHE A 223 4.92 -22.47 5.89
C PHE A 223 3.68 -22.86 6.70
N GLY A 224 3.66 -24.05 7.30
CA GLY A 224 2.56 -24.51 8.15
C GLY A 224 2.36 -23.61 9.38
N PHE A 225 3.45 -23.21 10.03
CA PHE A 225 3.37 -22.28 11.17
C PHE A 225 2.95 -20.87 10.74
N GLN A 226 3.40 -20.41 9.57
CA GLN A 226 2.94 -19.15 8.98
C GLN A 226 1.43 -19.13 8.70
N LEU A 227 0.86 -20.26 8.23
CA LEU A 227 -0.58 -20.39 8.03
C LEU A 227 -1.36 -20.33 9.36
N ILE A 228 -0.81 -20.86 10.45
CA ILE A 228 -1.42 -20.75 11.78
C ILE A 228 -1.47 -19.27 12.20
N ILE A 229 -0.38 -18.52 12.03
CA ILE A 229 -0.32 -17.09 12.32
C ILE A 229 -1.39 -16.33 11.52
N LEU A 230 -1.50 -16.60 10.20
CA LEU A 230 -2.52 -16.00 9.34
C LEU A 230 -3.94 -16.38 9.77
N GLY A 231 -4.17 -17.64 10.14
CA GLY A 231 -5.46 -18.12 10.65
C GLY A 231 -5.89 -17.37 11.91
N VAL A 232 -4.99 -17.23 12.89
CA VAL A 232 -5.23 -16.47 14.12
C VAL A 232 -5.50 -15.00 13.82
N ALA A 233 -4.66 -14.36 12.98
CA ALA A 233 -4.85 -12.97 12.60
C ALA A 233 -6.18 -12.74 11.88
N THR A 234 -6.62 -13.69 11.04
CA THR A 234 -7.91 -13.63 10.34
C THR A 234 -9.08 -13.72 11.31
N VAL A 235 -9.04 -14.63 12.29
CA VAL A 235 -10.09 -14.75 13.32
C VAL A 235 -10.18 -13.47 14.15
N LEU A 236 -9.04 -12.92 14.57
CA LEU A 236 -8.99 -11.64 15.30
C LEU A 236 -9.55 -10.49 14.46
N PHE A 237 -9.22 -10.43 13.17
CA PHE A 237 -9.75 -9.44 12.25
C PHE A 237 -11.28 -9.55 12.09
N ILE A 238 -11.81 -10.76 11.90
CA ILE A 238 -13.26 -10.99 11.76
C ILE A 238 -13.99 -10.59 13.05
N ALA A 239 -13.46 -10.96 14.22
CA ALA A 239 -14.01 -10.56 15.51
C ALA A 239 -14.02 -9.04 15.68
N SER A 240 -12.92 -8.37 15.32
CA SER A 240 -12.81 -6.90 15.33
C SER A 240 -13.83 -6.25 14.40
N ALA A 241 -13.96 -6.75 13.16
CA ALA A 241 -14.90 -6.24 12.17
C ALA A 241 -16.36 -6.38 12.64
N TYR A 242 -16.71 -7.51 13.28
CA TYR A 242 -18.04 -7.75 13.83
C TYR A 242 -18.37 -6.85 15.04
N SER A 243 -17.38 -6.58 15.90
CA SER A 243 -17.53 -5.76 17.11
C SER A 243 -17.71 -4.25 16.87
N GLY A 244 -17.55 -3.79 15.63
CA GLY A 244 -17.68 -2.38 15.23
C GLY A 244 -16.35 -1.75 14.85
N ILE A 245 -16.11 -1.69 13.54
CA ILE A 245 -14.87 -1.23 12.90
C ILE A 245 -14.40 0.15 13.40
N HIS A 246 -15.31 1.09 13.67
CA HIS A 246 -14.95 2.47 13.98
C HIS A 246 -14.17 2.65 15.29
N LYS A 247 -14.48 1.90 16.35
CA LYS A 247 -13.75 2.00 17.63
C LYS A 247 -12.45 1.20 17.59
N GLY A 248 -12.49 0.00 17.02
CA GLY A 248 -11.34 -0.89 16.91
C GLY A 248 -10.21 -0.28 16.08
N ILE A 249 -10.52 0.24 14.88
CA ILE A 249 -9.52 0.87 14.01
C ILE A 249 -8.86 2.05 14.73
N LYS A 250 -9.62 2.95 15.36
CA LYS A 250 -9.04 4.13 16.04
C LYS A 250 -8.05 3.74 17.14
N TYR A 251 -8.40 2.77 17.98
CA TYR A 251 -7.55 2.36 19.10
C TYR A 251 -6.28 1.63 18.62
N LEU A 252 -6.44 0.66 17.72
CA LEU A 252 -5.31 -0.09 17.14
C LEU A 252 -4.38 0.82 16.34
N SER A 253 -4.94 1.75 15.57
CA SER A 253 -4.22 2.79 14.82
C SER A 253 -3.33 3.64 15.74
N ASN A 254 -3.88 4.13 16.86
CA ASN A 254 -3.12 4.92 17.83
C ASN A 254 -2.01 4.12 18.52
N ILE A 255 -2.29 2.87 18.92
CA ILE A 255 -1.25 1.98 19.49
C ILE A 255 -0.14 1.74 18.47
N ASN A 256 -0.49 1.40 17.23
CA ASN A 256 0.48 1.13 16.18
C ASN A 256 1.39 2.34 15.94
N MET A 257 0.81 3.55 15.89
CA MET A 257 1.58 4.79 15.78
C MET A 257 2.52 5.01 16.98
N GLY A 258 2.02 4.77 18.20
CA GLY A 258 2.83 4.89 19.41
C GLY A 258 4.00 3.90 19.44
N LEU A 259 3.74 2.64 19.08
CA LEU A 259 4.77 1.59 18.97
C LEU A 259 5.79 1.90 17.88
N GLY A 260 5.34 2.35 16.71
CA GLY A 260 6.23 2.73 15.60
C GLY A 260 7.13 3.90 15.98
N PHE A 261 6.60 4.93 16.61
CA PHE A 261 7.39 6.06 17.09
C PHE A 261 8.37 5.67 18.20
N PHE A 262 7.93 4.84 19.14
CA PHE A 262 8.79 4.30 20.18
C PHE A 262 9.95 3.49 19.59
N LEU A 263 9.67 2.61 18.63
CA LEU A 263 10.68 1.80 17.95
C LEU A 263 11.68 2.68 17.20
N LEU A 264 11.21 3.72 16.50
CA LEU A 264 12.07 4.70 15.84
C LEU A 264 13.04 5.35 16.83
N LEU A 265 12.53 5.87 17.96
CA LEU A 265 13.37 6.49 18.98
C LEU A 265 14.37 5.50 19.58
N LEU A 266 13.91 4.28 19.88
CA LEU A 266 14.75 3.23 20.43
C LEU A 266 15.91 2.90 19.47
N LEU A 267 15.61 2.66 18.19
CA LEU A 267 16.63 2.35 17.17
C LEU A 267 17.56 3.54 16.91
N PHE A 268 17.06 4.77 16.98
CA PHE A 268 17.87 5.97 16.82
C PHE A 268 18.87 6.18 17.97
N VAL A 269 18.45 5.91 19.21
CA VAL A 269 19.27 6.10 20.43
C VAL A 269 20.22 4.92 20.68
N VAL A 270 19.75 3.68 20.50
CA VAL A 270 20.56 2.47 20.70
C VAL A 270 21.48 2.21 19.51
N GLY A 271 21.04 2.57 18.31
CA GLY A 271 21.83 2.47 17.08
C GLY A 271 22.91 3.56 16.97
N PRO A 272 23.69 3.56 15.87
CA PRO A 272 24.77 4.52 15.67
C PRO A 272 24.20 5.89 15.27
N THR A 273 23.72 6.67 16.25
CA THR A 273 23.00 7.95 16.06
C THR A 273 23.71 8.90 15.10
N LEU A 274 25.02 9.11 15.28
CA LEU A 274 25.81 9.99 14.41
C LEU A 274 25.87 9.48 12.96
N HIS A 275 26.00 8.16 12.77
CA HIS A 275 26.00 7.59 11.43
C HIS A 275 24.64 7.75 10.76
N ILE A 276 23.53 7.52 11.49
CA ILE A 276 22.18 7.74 10.98
C ILE A 276 22.00 9.18 10.51
N LEU A 277 22.44 10.16 11.33
CA LEU A 277 22.37 11.58 10.97
C LEU A 277 23.25 11.91 9.77
N ASN A 278 24.50 11.45 9.74
CA ASN A 278 25.43 11.69 8.63
C ASN A 278 24.98 11.05 7.32
N MET A 279 24.26 9.92 7.37
CA MET A 279 23.70 9.29 6.19
C MET A 279 22.39 9.93 5.72
N PHE A 280 21.70 10.66 6.61
CA PHE A 280 20.46 11.36 6.31
C PHE A 280 20.68 12.74 5.65
N THR A 281 21.78 13.42 5.99
CA THR A 281 22.15 14.75 5.48
C THR A 281 23.16 14.69 4.35
#